data_AF-A0A0A7P4R3-F1
#
_entry.id   AF-A0A0A7P4R3-F1
#
_cell.length_a   1.000
_cell.length_b   1.000
_cell.length_c   1.000
_cell.angle_alpha   90.00
_cell.angle_beta   90.00
_cell.angle_gamma   90.00
#
_symmetry.space_group_name_H-M   'P 1'
#
loop_
_entity.id
_entity.type
_entity.pdbx_description
1 polymer ?
#
loop_
_entity_poly.entity_id
_entity_poly.type
_entity_poly.pdbx_seq_one_letter_code
_entity_poly.pdbx_strand_id
1 'polypeptide(L)'
;MKNILLHKKHFEVIERIIFLVTFFITIMSAVILPVYHKFFDQPNYNFTMNYPAGWQQGDRVFNIYNHSDAEIGPLKFQNRAFMVLSREPETIDMMHLFNKNNIIIPIPGFDLNFKRTGNLTGLIGYVEMTDEINPLKDFTSFSINELGEFYLWEVNEYIQRLDQGKNIKTAPISISHFEFVVFTIITDAETLEEMKSFSVKPNLNLYNVKIFATNANNSKQVKVTDFLSYYYDIEYERYLDEKSYNKFWKNQKFYDEVYQKFIELEVEQLKKQ
;
A
#
# COMPACT_ATOMS: atom_id res chain seq x y z
N MET A 1 -78.94 -6.84 -1.92
CA MET A 1 -78.14 -7.58 -0.91
C MET A 1 -77.01 -8.43 -1.50
N LYS A 2 -77.21 -9.19 -2.59
CA LYS A 2 -76.15 -10.02 -3.23
C LYS A 2 -74.92 -9.23 -3.72
N ASN A 3 -75.09 -8.06 -4.34
CA ASN A 3 -73.96 -7.24 -4.83
C ASN A 3 -73.09 -6.63 -3.72
N ILE A 4 -73.66 -6.34 -2.54
CA ILE A 4 -72.91 -5.78 -1.40
C ILE A 4 -72.03 -6.86 -0.76
N LEU A 5 -72.55 -8.09 -0.66
CA LEU A 5 -71.77 -9.25 -0.18
C LEU A 5 -70.65 -9.66 -1.14
N LEU A 6 -70.90 -9.61 -2.46
CA LEU A 6 -69.87 -9.84 -3.48
C LEU A 6 -68.78 -8.78 -3.43
N HIS A 7 -69.13 -7.49 -3.39
CA HIS A 7 -68.14 -6.41 -3.28
C HIS A 7 -67.32 -6.48 -2.00
N LYS A 8 -67.93 -6.81 -0.85
CA LYS A 8 -67.23 -6.96 0.42
C LYS A 8 -66.24 -8.13 0.40
N LYS A 9 -66.63 -9.26 -0.20
CA LYS A 9 -65.77 -10.44 -0.34
C LYS A 9 -64.61 -10.21 -1.31
N HIS A 10 -64.84 -9.46 -2.40
CA HIS A 10 -63.77 -9.05 -3.31
C HIS A 10 -62.81 -8.03 -2.67
N PHE A 11 -63.33 -7.11 -1.86
CA PHE A 11 -62.53 -6.12 -1.13
C PHE A 11 -61.60 -6.78 -0.10
N GLU A 12 -62.12 -7.73 0.71
CA GLU A 12 -61.33 -8.51 1.66
C GLU A 12 -60.20 -9.34 0.99
N VAL A 13 -60.44 -9.82 -0.24
CA VAL A 13 -59.41 -10.53 -1.01
C VAL A 13 -58.32 -9.58 -1.50
N ILE A 14 -58.69 -8.39 -1.99
CA ILE A 14 -57.73 -7.36 -2.41
C ILE A 14 -56.90 -6.87 -1.23
N GLU A 15 -57.51 -6.61 -0.06
CA GLU A 15 -56.80 -6.23 1.16
C GLU A 15 -55.79 -7.29 1.60
N ARG A 16 -56.15 -8.58 1.53
CA ARG A 16 -55.22 -9.68 1.84
C ARG A 16 -54.04 -9.75 0.86
N ILE A 17 -54.28 -9.51 -0.43
CA ILE A 17 -53.20 -9.47 -1.43
C ILE A 17 -52.28 -8.27 -1.18
N ILE A 18 -52.83 -7.08 -0.91
CA ILE A 18 -52.05 -5.90 -0.58
C ILE A 18 -51.22 -6.13 0.68
N PHE A 19 -51.81 -6.73 1.72
CA PHE A 19 -51.10 -7.08 2.95
C PHE A 19 -49.94 -8.05 2.68
N LEU A 20 -50.17 -9.12 1.92
CA LEU A 20 -49.12 -10.07 1.55
C LEU A 20 -48.01 -9.39 0.75
N VAL A 21 -48.34 -8.60 -0.27
CA VAL A 21 -47.35 -7.87 -1.08
C VAL A 21 -46.55 -6.90 -0.21
N THR A 22 -47.20 -6.17 0.70
CA THR A 22 -46.54 -5.22 1.60
C THR A 22 -45.64 -5.93 2.59
N PHE A 23 -46.08 -7.07 3.13
CA PHE A 23 -45.30 -7.93 4.00
C PHE A 23 -44.04 -8.46 3.31
N PHE A 24 -44.16 -8.96 2.08
CA PHE A 24 -42.99 -9.40 1.30
C PHE A 24 -42.05 -8.25 0.96
N ILE A 25 -42.56 -7.09 0.53
CA ILE A 25 -41.73 -5.90 0.27
C ILE A 25 -40.98 -5.51 1.54
N THR A 26 -41.66 -5.50 2.69
CA THR A 26 -41.06 -5.13 3.98
C THR A 26 -39.97 -6.12 4.39
N ILE A 27 -40.17 -7.42 4.22
CA ILE A 27 -39.12 -8.42 4.48
C ILE A 27 -37.93 -8.23 3.52
N MET A 28 -38.20 -8.02 2.23
CA MET A 28 -37.15 -7.80 1.24
C MET A 28 -36.35 -6.54 1.56
N SER A 29 -37.00 -5.44 1.93
CA SER A 29 -36.34 -4.15 2.18
C SER A 29 -35.69 -4.05 3.57
N ALA A 30 -36.30 -4.64 4.60
CA ALA A 30 -35.85 -4.48 5.99
C ALA A 30 -34.93 -5.60 6.48
N VAL A 31 -34.95 -6.78 5.83
CA VAL A 31 -34.18 -7.95 6.25
C VAL A 31 -33.22 -8.39 5.16
N ILE A 32 -33.74 -8.72 3.97
CA ILE A 32 -32.92 -9.37 2.93
C ILE A 32 -31.92 -8.39 2.33
N LEU A 33 -32.32 -7.18 1.93
CA LEU A 33 -31.41 -6.18 1.39
C LEU A 33 -30.29 -5.80 2.39
N PRO A 34 -30.57 -5.45 3.66
CA PRO A 34 -29.52 -5.11 4.62
C PRO A 34 -28.54 -6.25 4.88
N VAL A 35 -29.05 -7.49 4.96
CA VAL A 35 -28.21 -8.68 5.11
C VAL A 35 -27.35 -8.90 3.86
N TYR A 36 -27.93 -8.75 2.67
CA TYR A 36 -27.20 -8.83 1.41
C TYR A 36 -26.08 -7.79 1.35
N HIS A 37 -26.38 -6.51 1.58
CA HIS A 37 -25.38 -5.45 1.61
C HIS A 37 -24.27 -5.73 2.64
N LYS A 38 -24.61 -6.22 3.83
CA LYS A 38 -23.61 -6.60 4.85
C LYS A 38 -22.64 -7.71 4.39
N PHE A 39 -23.07 -8.64 3.55
CA PHE A 39 -22.25 -9.76 3.09
C PHE A 39 -21.57 -9.53 1.74
N PHE A 40 -22.14 -8.68 0.89
CA PHE A 40 -21.71 -8.53 -0.50
C PHE A 40 -21.16 -7.14 -0.83
N ASP A 41 -21.52 -6.09 -0.08
CA ASP A 41 -20.89 -4.79 -0.27
C ASP A 41 -19.52 -4.81 0.38
N GLN A 42 -18.50 -4.58 -0.42
CA GLN A 42 -17.13 -4.47 0.06
C GLN A 42 -16.59 -3.06 -0.21
N PRO A 43 -15.78 -2.52 0.72
CA PRO A 43 -15.06 -1.28 0.48
C PRO A 43 -14.27 -1.34 -0.84
N ASN A 44 -14.42 -0.30 -1.66
CA ASN A 44 -13.66 -0.14 -2.89
C ASN A 44 -12.55 0.89 -2.68
N TYR A 45 -11.36 0.39 -2.35
CA TYR A 45 -10.21 1.24 -2.06
C TYR A 45 -9.56 1.79 -3.32
N ASN A 46 -9.26 3.08 -3.30
CA ASN A 46 -8.43 3.72 -4.30
C ASN A 46 -7.30 4.47 -3.59
N PHE A 47 -6.07 4.29 -4.08
CA PHE A 47 -4.88 4.89 -3.52
C PHE A 47 -4.22 5.75 -4.58
N THR A 48 -3.85 6.96 -4.19
CA THR A 48 -3.18 7.90 -5.09
C THR A 48 -1.96 8.45 -4.39
N MET A 49 -0.84 8.47 -5.10
CA MET A 49 0.38 9.13 -4.64
C MET A 49 0.74 10.22 -5.65
N ASN A 50 0.91 11.45 -5.17
CA ASN A 50 1.41 12.51 -6.02
C ASN A 50 2.86 12.20 -6.40
N TYR A 51 3.34 12.72 -7.53
CA TYR A 51 4.72 12.50 -7.96
C TYR A 51 5.73 12.92 -6.86
N PRO A 52 6.57 12.00 -6.32
CA PRO A 52 7.33 12.24 -5.10
C PRO A 52 8.19 13.49 -5.04
N ALA A 53 8.83 13.88 -6.13
CA ALA A 53 9.64 15.11 -6.10
C ALA A 53 8.86 16.40 -6.24
N GLY A 54 7.62 16.32 -6.72
CA GLY A 54 6.74 17.47 -6.81
C GLY A 54 6.19 17.88 -5.45
N TRP A 55 6.41 17.08 -4.39
CA TRP A 55 5.82 17.34 -3.08
C TRP A 55 6.33 18.65 -2.47
N GLN A 56 5.38 19.44 -2.00
CA GLN A 56 5.58 20.68 -1.28
C GLN A 56 4.92 20.60 0.09
N GLN A 57 5.33 21.48 0.99
CA GLN A 57 4.72 21.60 2.31
C GLN A 57 3.21 21.84 2.19
N GLY A 58 2.42 21.08 2.94
CA GLY A 58 0.96 21.11 2.93
C GLY A 58 0.32 20.18 1.89
N ASP A 59 1.10 19.56 1.01
CA ASP A 59 0.56 18.60 0.05
C ASP A 59 0.10 17.31 0.74
N ARG A 60 -1.03 16.78 0.28
CA ARG A 60 -1.41 15.39 0.57
C ARG A 60 -0.71 14.47 -0.41
N VAL A 61 0.46 14.03 0.00
CA VAL A 61 1.40 13.27 -0.83
C VAL A 61 0.94 11.85 -1.13
N PHE A 62 0.13 11.28 -0.24
CA PHE A 62 -0.48 9.97 -0.40
C PHE A 62 -1.91 10.00 0.15
N ASN A 63 -2.87 9.44 -0.57
CA ASN A 63 -4.28 9.46 -0.19
C ASN A 63 -4.89 8.07 -0.32
N ILE A 64 -5.83 7.79 0.57
CA ILE A 64 -6.64 6.59 0.57
C ILE A 64 -8.10 6.99 0.52
N TYR A 65 -8.80 6.48 -0.49
CA TYR A 65 -10.22 6.70 -0.70
C TYR A 65 -10.99 5.39 -0.57
N ASN A 66 -12.25 5.50 -0.15
CA ASN A 66 -13.28 4.48 -0.32
C ASN A 66 -14.35 5.04 -1.28
N HIS A 67 -14.40 4.51 -2.49
CA HIS A 67 -15.37 4.91 -3.52
C HIS A 67 -16.64 4.05 -3.52
N SER A 68 -16.83 3.22 -2.50
CA SER A 68 -18.07 2.46 -2.32
C SER A 68 -18.95 3.10 -1.25
N ASP A 69 -20.23 2.72 -1.26
CA ASP A 69 -21.18 3.02 -0.19
C ASP A 69 -20.99 2.10 1.03
N ALA A 70 -20.13 1.08 0.92
CA ALA A 70 -19.82 0.16 2.00
C ALA A 70 -18.96 0.84 3.06
N GLU A 71 -19.38 0.78 4.32
CA GLU A 71 -18.56 1.29 5.42
C GLU A 71 -17.29 0.45 5.62
N ILE A 72 -16.18 1.12 5.93
CA ILE A 72 -14.89 0.49 6.17
C ILE A 72 -14.78 -0.26 7.51
N GLY A 73 -15.77 -0.17 8.40
CA GLY A 73 -15.71 -0.78 9.72
C GLY A 73 -14.46 -0.39 10.55
N PRO A 74 -14.12 -1.15 11.61
CA PRO A 74 -12.97 -0.86 12.47
C PRO A 74 -11.62 -1.34 11.88
N LEU A 75 -11.41 -1.14 10.58
CA LEU A 75 -10.18 -1.59 9.90
C LEU A 75 -8.96 -0.73 10.25
N LYS A 76 -7.83 -1.41 10.43
CA LYS A 76 -6.49 -0.85 10.62
C LYS A 76 -5.78 -0.74 9.29
N PHE A 77 -5.06 0.35 9.14
CA PHE A 77 -4.32 0.70 7.93
C PHE A 77 -2.89 0.96 8.41
N GLN A 78 -1.93 0.27 7.80
CA GLN A 78 -0.51 0.46 8.02
C GLN A 78 0.13 0.74 6.66
N ASN A 79 0.95 1.77 6.57
CA ASN A 79 1.72 2.05 5.36
C ASN A 79 3.17 1.63 5.59
N ARG A 80 3.74 0.92 4.63
CA ARG A 80 5.16 0.61 4.61
C ARG A 80 5.75 1.10 3.31
N ALA A 81 6.66 2.05 3.41
CA ALA A 81 7.26 2.69 2.26
C ALA A 81 8.65 2.11 1.99
N PHE A 82 8.99 1.97 0.72
CA PHE A 82 10.26 1.41 0.29
C PHE A 82 10.79 2.19 -0.91
N MET A 83 12.11 2.32 -0.96
CA MET A 83 12.83 2.62 -2.19
C MET A 83 13.27 1.30 -2.82
N VAL A 84 12.97 1.11 -4.09
CA VAL A 84 13.26 -0.11 -4.84
C VAL A 84 14.19 0.24 -5.99
N LEU A 85 15.32 -0.45 -6.07
CA LEU A 85 16.19 -0.47 -7.24
C LEU A 85 15.80 -1.69 -8.08
N SER A 86 15.04 -1.44 -9.14
CA SER A 86 14.56 -2.48 -10.07
C SER A 86 15.61 -2.80 -11.12
N ARG A 87 15.77 -4.09 -11.40
CA ARG A 87 16.57 -4.59 -12.53
C ARG A 87 15.72 -4.98 -13.72
N GLU A 88 14.40 -4.99 -13.59
CA GLU A 88 13.47 -5.25 -14.69
C GLU A 88 13.01 -3.95 -15.33
N PRO A 89 12.86 -3.92 -16.67
CA PRO A 89 12.46 -2.73 -17.39
C PRO A 89 11.17 -2.16 -16.83
N GLU A 90 11.04 -0.83 -16.88
CA GLU A 90 9.81 -0.16 -16.48
C GLU A 90 8.64 -0.73 -17.26
N THR A 91 7.68 -1.31 -16.54
CA THR A 91 6.42 -1.76 -17.10
C THR A 91 5.29 -1.03 -16.41
N ILE A 92 4.17 -0.88 -17.11
CA ILE A 92 2.95 -0.27 -16.57
C ILE A 92 2.41 -1.11 -15.38
N ASP A 93 2.87 -2.36 -15.23
CA ASP A 93 2.47 -3.27 -14.16
C ASP A 93 3.52 -3.35 -13.03
N MET A 94 3.05 -3.28 -11.79
CA MET A 94 3.86 -3.38 -10.56
C MET A 94 4.38 -4.80 -10.26
N MET A 95 4.27 -5.75 -11.19
CA MET A 95 4.70 -7.13 -10.96
C MET A 95 6.21 -7.27 -10.73
N HIS A 96 7.00 -6.33 -11.25
CA HIS A 96 8.45 -6.31 -11.12
C HIS A 96 8.93 -6.04 -9.68
N LEU A 97 8.06 -5.54 -8.79
CA LEU A 97 8.39 -5.29 -7.38
C LEU A 97 8.88 -6.58 -6.66
N PHE A 98 8.30 -7.73 -7.01
CA PHE A 98 8.59 -9.01 -6.34
C PHE A 98 9.69 -9.82 -7.04
N ASN A 99 10.85 -9.19 -7.26
CA ASN A 99 12.03 -9.85 -7.85
C ASN A 99 13.18 -9.93 -6.83
N LYS A 100 13.73 -11.13 -6.66
CA LYS A 100 14.87 -11.42 -5.75
C LYS A 100 16.16 -10.67 -6.10
N ASN A 101 16.27 -10.15 -7.31
CA ASN A 101 17.41 -9.38 -7.76
C ASN A 101 17.26 -7.88 -7.46
N ASN A 102 16.05 -7.42 -7.11
CA ASN A 102 15.86 -6.04 -6.70
C ASN A 102 16.57 -5.78 -5.37
N ILE A 103 17.12 -4.59 -5.23
CA ILE A 103 17.59 -4.10 -3.93
C ILE A 103 16.49 -3.20 -3.36
N ILE A 104 16.17 -3.41 -2.09
CA ILE A 104 15.04 -2.75 -1.44
C ILE A 104 15.56 -2.10 -0.16
N ILE A 105 15.20 -0.83 0.06
CA ILE A 105 15.53 -0.08 1.27
C ILE A 105 14.24 0.38 1.94
N PRO A 106 13.96 -0.04 3.18
CA PRO A 106 12.78 0.40 3.94
C PRO A 106 12.86 1.87 4.32
N ILE A 107 11.72 2.58 4.27
CA ILE A 107 11.55 3.99 4.63
C ILE A 107 10.61 4.11 5.84
N PRO A 108 11.12 3.87 7.06
CA PRO A 108 10.26 3.67 8.23
C PRO A 108 9.58 4.92 8.78
N GLY A 109 10.01 6.13 8.41
CA GLY A 109 9.40 7.37 8.86
C GLY A 109 8.10 7.77 8.14
N PHE A 110 7.72 7.11 7.05
CA PHE A 110 6.60 7.53 6.21
C PHE A 110 5.23 7.40 6.89
N ASP A 111 4.98 6.27 7.56
CA ASP A 111 3.66 5.96 8.16
C ASP A 111 3.27 6.87 9.33
N LEU A 112 4.27 7.46 9.99
CA LEU A 112 4.04 8.31 11.18
C LEU A 112 3.30 9.61 10.86
N ASN A 113 3.31 10.05 9.59
CA ASN A 113 2.51 11.18 9.12
C ASN A 113 1.13 10.80 8.59
N PHE A 114 0.72 9.53 8.71
CA PHE A 114 -0.59 9.09 8.26
C PHE A 114 -1.70 9.60 9.18
N LYS A 115 -2.63 10.36 8.60
CA LYS A 115 -3.80 10.96 9.27
C LYS A 115 -5.08 10.27 8.80
N ARG A 116 -5.92 9.88 9.75
CA ARG A 116 -7.29 9.42 9.48
C ARG A 116 -8.23 10.62 9.45
N THR A 117 -9.17 10.62 8.50
CA THR A 117 -10.21 11.67 8.42
C THR A 117 -11.40 11.41 9.33
N GLY A 118 -11.58 10.17 9.80
CA GLY A 118 -12.78 9.73 10.53
C GLY A 118 -13.98 9.42 9.63
N ASN A 119 -13.90 9.71 8.32
CA ASN A 119 -14.93 9.37 7.35
C ASN A 119 -14.89 7.88 7.00
N LEU A 120 -16.08 7.30 6.79
CA LEU A 120 -16.23 5.92 6.32
C LEU A 120 -16.31 5.81 4.78
N THR A 121 -16.61 6.92 4.09
CA THR A 121 -16.70 7.02 2.63
C THR A 121 -15.93 8.24 2.12
N GLY A 122 -15.51 8.23 0.85
CA GLY A 122 -14.68 9.30 0.28
C GLY A 122 -13.23 9.22 0.76
N LEU A 123 -12.61 10.35 1.11
CA LEU A 123 -11.24 10.36 1.65
C LEU A 123 -11.23 9.81 3.08
N ILE A 124 -10.59 8.67 3.29
CA ILE A 124 -10.57 7.94 4.58
C ILE A 124 -9.24 8.08 5.33
N GLY A 125 -8.17 8.45 4.63
CA GLY A 125 -6.88 8.77 5.24
C GLY A 125 -5.89 9.33 4.23
N TYR A 126 -4.85 10.00 4.71
CA TYR A 126 -3.82 10.59 3.88
C TYR A 126 -2.50 10.74 4.65
N VAL A 127 -1.39 10.83 3.93
CA VAL A 127 -0.11 11.31 4.45
C VAL A 127 0.08 12.74 3.93
N GLU A 128 0.47 13.63 4.83
CA GLU A 128 0.73 15.04 4.50
C GLU A 128 2.23 15.31 4.60
N MET A 129 2.75 16.10 3.66
CA MET A 129 4.09 16.66 3.78
C MET A 129 4.03 17.87 4.72
N THR A 130 4.52 17.69 5.94
CA THR A 130 4.48 18.74 6.99
C THR A 130 5.71 19.64 6.98
N ASP A 131 6.83 19.14 6.49
CA ASP A 131 8.12 19.83 6.48
C ASP A 131 8.32 20.58 5.15
N GLU A 132 9.10 21.66 5.17
CA GLU A 132 9.43 22.44 3.95
C GLU A 132 10.34 21.69 2.98
N ILE A 133 11.15 20.77 3.51
CA ILE A 133 12.15 20.04 2.74
C ILE A 133 11.55 18.72 2.28
N ASN A 134 11.51 18.51 0.97
CA ASN A 134 11.12 17.23 0.38
C ASN A 134 12.34 16.29 0.31
N PRO A 135 12.40 15.20 1.10
CA PRO A 135 13.53 14.27 1.08
C PRO A 135 13.68 13.51 -0.25
N LEU A 136 12.63 13.47 -1.08
CA LEU A 136 12.59 12.80 -2.37
C LEU A 136 12.75 13.75 -3.55
N LYS A 137 12.98 15.05 -3.32
CA LYS A 137 13.08 16.07 -4.37
C LYS A 137 14.09 15.70 -5.45
N ASP A 138 15.29 15.31 -5.02
CA ASP A 138 16.43 15.08 -5.90
C ASP A 138 16.42 13.69 -6.54
N PHE A 139 15.51 12.79 -6.12
CA PHE A 139 15.36 11.46 -6.70
C PHE A 139 14.75 11.48 -8.11
N THR A 140 14.21 12.61 -8.58
CA THR A 140 13.50 12.72 -9.86
C THR A 140 14.18 13.58 -10.91
N SER A 141 15.26 14.27 -10.55
CA SER A 141 16.01 15.12 -11.47
C SER A 141 16.90 14.34 -12.43
N PHE A 142 17.00 13.01 -12.29
CA PHE A 142 17.79 12.16 -13.16
C PHE A 142 16.91 11.23 -13.97
N SER A 143 17.15 11.21 -15.28
CA SER A 143 16.66 10.09 -16.08
C SER A 143 17.40 8.84 -15.62
N ILE A 144 16.68 7.75 -15.46
CA ILE A 144 17.20 6.40 -15.22
C ILE A 144 18.43 6.06 -16.09
N ASN A 145 18.47 6.58 -17.32
CA ASN A 145 19.57 6.38 -18.26
C ASN A 145 20.89 7.03 -17.81
N GLU A 146 20.85 8.15 -17.08
CA GLU A 146 22.05 8.78 -16.51
C GLU A 146 22.47 8.05 -15.23
N LEU A 147 21.52 7.61 -14.40
CA LEU A 147 21.80 6.86 -13.16
C LEU A 147 22.45 5.50 -13.40
N GLY A 148 22.08 4.76 -14.46
CA GLY A 148 22.58 3.40 -14.70
C GLY A 148 24.10 3.32 -14.94
N GLU A 149 24.65 4.24 -15.73
CA GLU A 149 26.09 4.27 -16.04
C GLU A 149 26.93 4.80 -14.86
N PHE A 150 26.47 5.89 -14.20
CA PHE A 150 27.16 6.42 -13.02
C PHE A 150 27.12 5.44 -11.85
N TYR A 151 25.98 4.77 -11.63
CA TYR A 151 25.85 3.78 -10.56
C TYR A 151 26.85 2.63 -10.69
N LEU A 152 27.01 2.07 -11.90
CA LEU A 152 27.98 0.99 -12.10
C LEU A 152 29.42 1.45 -11.78
N TRP A 153 29.77 2.68 -12.19
CA TRP A 153 31.07 3.24 -11.89
C TRP A 153 31.27 3.45 -10.39
N GLU A 154 30.27 3.99 -9.68
CA GLU A 154 30.34 4.22 -8.23
C GLU A 154 30.37 2.92 -7.42
N VAL A 155 29.67 1.88 -7.86
CA VAL A 155 29.81 0.52 -7.30
C VAL A 155 31.23 0.01 -7.48
N ASN A 156 31.81 0.15 -8.67
CA ASN A 156 33.18 -0.28 -8.93
C ASN A 156 34.20 0.50 -8.09
N GLU A 157 34.05 1.82 -7.96
CA GLU A 157 34.88 2.63 -7.07
C GLU A 157 34.76 2.16 -5.61
N TYR A 158 33.52 1.93 -5.15
CA TYR A 158 33.27 1.48 -3.79
C TYR A 158 33.92 0.11 -3.52
N ILE A 159 33.83 -0.82 -4.47
CA ILE A 159 34.55 -2.11 -4.43
C ILE A 159 36.06 -1.88 -4.33
N GLN A 160 36.64 -1.04 -5.20
CA GLN A 160 38.08 -0.77 -5.21
C GLN A 160 38.57 -0.15 -3.89
N ARG A 161 37.77 0.72 -3.28
CA ARG A 161 38.07 1.32 -1.96
C ARG A 161 38.04 0.27 -0.84
N LEU A 162 37.06 -0.64 -0.87
CA LEU A 162 36.95 -1.71 0.14
C LEU A 162 38.02 -2.79 -0.01
N ASP A 163 38.39 -3.11 -1.26
CA ASP A 163 39.14 -4.30 -1.60
C ASP A 163 40.51 -3.93 -2.20
N GLN A 164 41.39 -3.34 -1.38
CA GLN A 164 42.83 -3.16 -1.68
C GLN A 164 43.57 -4.51 -1.87
N GLY A 165 43.03 -5.47 -2.64
CA GLY A 165 43.72 -6.72 -2.96
C GLY A 165 42.90 -7.93 -3.43
N LYS A 166 41.57 -7.88 -3.66
CA LYS A 166 40.84 -9.06 -4.19
C LYS A 166 39.89 -8.74 -5.35
N ASN A 167 39.92 -9.63 -6.35
CA ASN A 167 39.09 -9.58 -7.55
C ASN A 167 37.65 -9.98 -7.22
N ILE A 168 36.79 -9.01 -6.93
CA ILE A 168 35.33 -9.20 -7.06
C ILE A 168 35.03 -9.33 -8.55
N LYS A 169 34.44 -10.45 -8.97
CA LYS A 169 33.98 -10.61 -10.36
C LYS A 169 32.78 -9.69 -10.57
N THR A 170 32.97 -8.62 -11.33
CA THR A 170 31.89 -7.73 -11.73
C THR A 170 31.17 -8.34 -12.93
N ALA A 171 30.00 -8.95 -12.68
CA ALA A 171 29.05 -9.20 -13.75
C ALA A 171 28.45 -7.86 -14.23
N PRO A 172 27.91 -7.77 -15.45
CA PRO A 172 27.19 -6.58 -15.89
C PRO A 172 25.99 -6.34 -14.95
N ILE A 173 26.02 -5.24 -14.21
CA ILE A 173 24.90 -4.80 -13.38
C ILE A 173 23.94 -4.05 -14.31
N SER A 174 22.76 -4.64 -14.56
CA SER A 174 21.68 -3.96 -15.28
C SER A 174 20.71 -3.37 -14.26
N ILE A 175 20.63 -2.06 -14.25
CA ILE A 175 19.62 -1.30 -13.52
C ILE A 175 18.63 -0.77 -14.52
N SER A 176 17.36 -0.98 -14.20
CA SER A 176 16.27 -0.54 -15.05
C SER A 176 15.58 0.71 -14.51
N HIS A 177 15.38 0.86 -13.19
CA HIS A 177 14.87 2.11 -12.60
C HIS A 177 14.88 2.12 -11.06
N PHE A 178 14.62 3.30 -10.47
CA PHE A 178 14.28 3.45 -9.06
C PHE A 178 12.79 3.72 -8.89
N GLU A 179 12.19 3.16 -7.84
CA GLU A 179 10.78 3.37 -7.52
C GLU A 179 10.59 3.62 -6.03
N PHE A 180 9.82 4.66 -5.70
CA PHE A 180 9.25 4.82 -4.37
C PHE A 180 7.87 4.17 -4.35
N VAL A 181 7.70 3.16 -3.51
CA VAL A 181 6.45 2.40 -3.39
C VAL A 181 5.95 2.43 -1.95
N VAL A 182 4.65 2.63 -1.78
CA VAL A 182 3.94 2.51 -0.50
C VAL A 182 3.05 1.28 -0.54
N PHE A 183 3.32 0.33 0.34
CA PHE A 183 2.43 -0.79 0.61
C PHE A 183 1.46 -0.41 1.72
N THR A 184 0.17 -0.36 1.41
CA THR A 184 -0.88 -0.21 2.42
C THR A 184 -1.46 -1.57 2.78
N ILE A 185 -1.31 -1.95 4.04
CA ILE A 185 -1.86 -3.16 4.64
C ILE A 185 -3.17 -2.77 5.33
N ILE A 186 -4.27 -3.37 4.89
CA ILE A 186 -5.60 -3.22 5.47
C ILE A 186 -5.96 -4.54 6.14
N THR A 187 -6.25 -4.46 7.44
CA THR A 187 -6.55 -5.62 8.27
C THR A 187 -7.49 -5.24 9.42
N ASP A 188 -8.11 -6.21 10.08
CA ASP A 188 -8.80 -5.98 11.35
C ASP A 188 -7.80 -5.91 12.53
N ALA A 189 -8.29 -5.49 13.70
CA ALA A 189 -7.47 -5.28 14.88
C ALA A 189 -6.93 -6.59 15.48
N GLU A 190 -7.67 -7.69 15.37
CA GLU A 190 -7.27 -8.99 15.91
C GLU A 190 -6.11 -9.56 15.09
N THR A 191 -6.28 -9.62 13.76
CA THR A 191 -5.26 -10.08 12.81
C THR A 191 -4.01 -9.21 12.88
N LEU A 192 -4.15 -7.90 13.13
CA LEU A 192 -3.00 -7.02 13.30
C LEU A 192 -2.14 -7.41 14.50
N GLU A 193 -2.75 -7.67 15.66
CA GLU A 193 -2.01 -8.08 16.85
C GLU A 193 -1.35 -9.46 16.66
N GLU A 194 -2.00 -10.36 15.92
CA GLU A 194 -1.39 -11.63 15.52
C GLU A 194 -0.15 -11.42 14.63
N MET A 195 -0.22 -10.53 13.64
CA MET A 195 0.93 -10.19 12.77
C MET A 195 2.11 -9.62 13.57
N LYS A 196 1.85 -8.82 14.62
CA LYS A 196 2.88 -8.25 15.51
C LYS A 196 3.52 -9.29 16.44
N SER A 197 2.75 -10.30 16.84
CA SER A 197 3.25 -11.35 17.72
C SER A 197 4.25 -12.26 16.95
N PHE A 198 5.50 -12.27 17.39
CA PHE A 198 6.65 -12.91 16.73
C PHE A 198 6.48 -14.43 16.50
N SER A 199 5.76 -14.80 15.45
CA SER A 199 6.03 -15.92 14.55
C SER A 199 4.97 -15.85 13.46
N VAL A 200 5.30 -15.32 12.27
CA VAL A 200 4.44 -15.50 11.11
C VAL A 200 4.50 -16.98 10.75
N LYS A 201 3.66 -17.78 11.42
CA LYS A 201 3.41 -19.15 10.97
C LYS A 201 2.64 -19.01 9.65
N PRO A 202 3.01 -19.75 8.59
CA PRO A 202 2.33 -19.72 7.29
C PRO A 202 0.82 -20.02 7.33
N ASN A 203 0.29 -20.43 8.49
CA ASN A 203 -1.09 -20.84 8.70
C ASN A 203 -1.96 -19.75 9.37
N LEU A 204 -1.54 -18.48 9.38
CA LEU A 204 -2.41 -17.40 9.84
C LEU A 204 -3.64 -17.30 8.92
N ASN A 205 -4.80 -17.08 9.53
CA ASN A 205 -6.07 -16.79 8.84
C ASN A 205 -6.02 -15.38 8.24
N LEU A 206 -5.12 -15.15 7.28
CA LEU A 206 -4.90 -13.86 6.60
C LEU A 206 -6.00 -13.52 5.57
N TYR A 207 -7.16 -14.16 5.65
CA TYR A 207 -8.26 -13.98 4.70
C TYR A 207 -8.80 -12.54 4.70
N ASN A 208 -8.63 -11.81 5.81
CA ASN A 208 -9.02 -10.41 5.95
C ASN A 208 -7.91 -9.41 5.61
N VAL A 209 -6.70 -9.86 5.32
CA VAL A 209 -5.58 -8.96 4.99
C VAL A 209 -5.62 -8.62 3.51
N LYS A 210 -5.79 -7.33 3.20
CA LYS A 210 -5.66 -6.79 1.85
C LYS A 210 -4.42 -5.92 1.80
N ILE A 211 -3.56 -6.12 0.80
CA ILE A 211 -2.33 -5.34 0.62
C ILE A 211 -2.35 -4.70 -0.76
N PHE A 212 -2.08 -3.40 -0.79
CA PHE A 212 -2.00 -2.62 -2.02
C PHE A 212 -0.62 -2.00 -2.16
N ALA A 213 0.03 -2.20 -3.29
CA ALA A 213 1.24 -1.47 -3.66
C ALA A 213 0.83 -0.22 -4.44
N THR A 214 1.40 0.94 -4.10
CA THR A 214 1.07 2.22 -4.73
C THR A 214 2.35 3.00 -5.04
N ASN A 215 2.47 3.47 -6.28
CA ASN A 215 3.52 4.37 -6.75
C ASN A 215 2.85 5.61 -7.37
N ALA A 216 3.64 6.49 -7.98
CA ALA A 216 3.12 7.74 -8.56
C ALA A 216 2.17 7.52 -9.76
N ASN A 217 2.27 6.35 -10.41
CA ASN A 217 1.61 6.06 -11.68
C ASN A 217 0.39 5.14 -11.49
N ASN A 218 0.39 4.26 -10.48
CA ASN A 218 -0.60 3.20 -10.34
C ASN A 218 -0.73 2.71 -8.88
N SER A 219 -1.84 2.03 -8.60
CA SER A 219 -2.06 1.25 -7.39
C SER A 219 -2.65 -0.11 -7.74
N LYS A 220 -2.14 -1.18 -7.11
CA LYS A 220 -2.59 -2.55 -7.37
C LYS A 220 -2.66 -3.35 -6.08
N GLN A 221 -3.73 -4.15 -5.94
CA GLN A 221 -3.78 -5.16 -4.89
C GLN A 221 -2.76 -6.27 -5.20
N VAL A 222 -1.89 -6.57 -4.24
CA VAL A 222 -0.85 -7.60 -4.35
C VAL A 222 -1.21 -8.82 -3.51
N LYS A 223 -0.62 -9.97 -3.84
CA LYS A 223 -0.81 -11.17 -3.03
C LYS A 223 -0.12 -10.99 -1.68
N VAL A 224 -0.83 -11.35 -0.62
CA VAL A 224 -0.30 -11.30 0.76
C VAL A 224 0.98 -12.14 0.88
N THR A 225 1.01 -13.31 0.25
CA THR A 225 2.19 -14.21 0.26
C THR A 225 3.44 -13.56 -0.34
N ASP A 226 3.27 -12.79 -1.41
CA ASP A 226 4.39 -12.18 -2.12
C ASP A 226 4.95 -11.03 -1.26
N PHE A 227 4.08 -10.20 -0.69
CA PHE A 227 4.49 -9.18 0.28
C PHE A 227 5.19 -9.77 1.50
N LEU A 228 4.63 -10.82 2.09
CA LEU A 228 5.22 -11.48 3.26
C LEU A 228 6.60 -12.08 2.96
N SER A 229 6.82 -12.56 1.75
CA SER A 229 8.09 -13.17 1.34
C SER A 229 9.17 -12.14 1.02
N TYR A 230 8.81 -10.98 0.45
CA TYR A 230 9.76 -10.01 -0.10
C TYR A 230 9.93 -8.73 0.74
N TYR A 231 8.87 -8.28 1.42
CA TYR A 231 8.80 -6.93 2.03
C TYR A 231 8.43 -6.94 3.51
N TYR A 232 7.90 -8.04 4.02
CA TYR A 232 7.58 -8.13 5.43
C TYR A 232 8.84 -8.32 6.26
N ASP A 233 9.18 -7.27 6.98
CA ASP A 233 10.15 -7.30 8.05
C ASP A 233 9.43 -7.04 9.38
N ILE A 234 9.58 -7.95 10.33
CA ILE A 234 8.98 -7.85 11.66
C ILE A 234 9.71 -6.83 12.53
N GLU A 235 10.99 -6.54 12.22
CA GLU A 235 11.76 -5.51 12.90
C GLU A 235 11.45 -4.10 12.36
N TYR A 236 10.77 -4.00 11.21
CA TYR A 236 10.35 -2.72 10.61
C TYR A 236 9.59 -1.85 11.62
N GLU A 237 8.79 -2.47 12.49
CA GLU A 237 8.00 -1.75 13.51
C GLU A 237 8.86 -1.03 14.55
N ARG A 238 10.10 -1.51 14.81
CA ARG A 238 11.04 -0.82 15.74
C ARG A 238 11.48 0.54 15.21
N TYR A 239 11.31 0.79 13.92
CA TYR A 239 11.65 2.05 13.28
C TYR A 239 10.43 2.96 13.09
N LEU A 240 9.27 2.62 13.65
CA LEU A 240 8.11 3.53 13.71
C LEU A 240 8.22 4.47 14.92
N ASP A 241 9.34 5.19 15.02
CA ASP A 241 9.63 6.13 16.10
C ASP A 241 9.92 7.56 15.60
N GLU A 242 9.86 8.52 16.51
CA GLU A 242 10.16 9.93 16.24
C GLU A 242 11.56 10.13 15.65
N LYS A 243 12.53 9.27 16.02
CA LYS A 243 13.89 9.33 15.47
C LYS A 243 13.90 9.01 13.98
N SER A 244 13.18 7.97 13.57
CA SER A 244 13.06 7.53 12.19
C SER A 244 12.20 8.48 11.36
N TYR A 245 11.16 9.06 11.98
CA TYR A 245 10.42 10.19 11.42
C TYR A 245 11.38 11.30 11.01
N ASN A 246 12.16 11.81 11.97
CA ASN A 246 13.10 12.90 11.75
C ASN A 246 14.18 12.53 10.73
N LYS A 247 14.65 11.27 10.73
CA LYS A 247 15.63 10.76 9.76
C LYS A 247 15.10 10.72 8.33
N PHE A 248 13.79 10.57 8.12
CA PHE A 248 13.21 10.62 6.78
C PHE A 248 12.80 12.05 6.42
N TRP A 249 11.85 12.63 7.16
CA TRP A 249 11.19 13.89 6.79
C TRP A 249 12.06 15.14 6.94
N LYS A 250 13.11 15.10 7.76
CA LYS A 250 14.01 16.25 7.98
C LYS A 250 15.41 16.04 7.38
N ASN A 251 15.60 15.01 6.58
CA ASN A 251 16.92 14.64 6.07
C ASN A 251 17.20 15.28 4.71
N GLN A 252 18.05 16.32 4.75
CA GLN A 252 18.52 17.04 3.57
C GLN A 252 19.51 16.23 2.71
N LYS A 253 20.05 15.12 3.23
CA LYS A 253 20.99 14.23 2.53
C LYS A 253 20.37 12.86 2.26
N PHE A 254 19.04 12.78 2.28
CA PHE A 254 18.34 11.51 2.13
C PHE A 254 18.73 10.79 0.85
N TYR A 255 18.84 11.52 -0.26
CA TYR A 255 19.33 10.98 -1.53
C TYR A 255 20.69 10.31 -1.36
N ASP A 256 21.71 11.06 -0.92
CA ASP A 256 23.08 10.54 -0.77
C ASP A 256 23.14 9.31 0.14
N GLU A 257 22.41 9.33 1.26
CA GLU A 257 22.39 8.21 2.22
C GLU A 257 21.76 6.96 1.61
N VAL A 258 20.60 7.09 0.96
CA VAL A 258 19.90 5.96 0.35
C VAL A 258 20.67 5.44 -0.86
N TYR A 259 21.21 6.34 -1.67
CA TYR A 259 22.02 6.02 -2.85
C TYR A 259 23.27 5.24 -2.46
N GLN A 260 24.03 5.73 -1.48
CA GLN A 260 25.18 5.02 -0.93
C GLN A 260 24.78 3.65 -0.36
N LYS A 261 23.60 3.56 0.27
CA LYS A 261 23.11 2.29 0.80
C LYS A 261 22.78 1.28 -0.29
N PHE A 262 22.26 1.72 -1.44
CA PHE A 262 22.08 0.85 -2.59
C PHE A 262 23.41 0.27 -3.08
N ILE A 263 24.45 1.10 -3.17
CA ILE A 263 25.80 0.66 -3.56
C ILE A 263 26.35 -0.39 -2.59
N GLU A 264 26.22 -0.16 -1.28
CA GLU A 264 26.65 -1.13 -0.25
C GLU A 264 25.97 -2.49 -0.42
N LEU A 265 24.65 -2.50 -0.56
CA LEU A 265 23.85 -3.72 -0.69
C LEU A 265 24.15 -4.45 -2.00
N GLU A 266 24.42 -3.73 -3.09
CA GLU A 266 24.85 -4.32 -4.37
C GLU A 266 26.15 -5.09 -4.19
N VAL A 267 27.14 -4.49 -3.54
CA VAL A 267 28.43 -5.15 -3.27
C VAL A 267 28.26 -6.37 -2.36
N GLU A 268 27.39 -6.29 -1.34
CA GLU A 268 27.07 -7.44 -0.51
C GLU A 268 26.42 -8.57 -1.31
N GLN A 269 25.53 -8.25 -2.25
CA GLN A 269 24.87 -9.23 -3.11
C GLN A 269 25.87 -9.88 -4.07
N LEU A 270 26.76 -9.11 -4.68
CA LEU A 270 27.83 -9.60 -5.57
C LEU A 270 28.80 -10.54 -4.83
N LYS A 271 29.12 -10.27 -3.56
CA LYS A 271 29.98 -11.15 -2.74
C LYS A 271 29.35 -12.51 -2.42
N LYS A 272 28.02 -12.63 -2.52
CA LYS A 272 27.28 -13.87 -2.23
C LYS A 272 27.11 -14.76 -3.47
N GLN A 273 27.42 -14.25 -4.67
CA GLN A 273 27.40 -14.99 -5.95
C GLN A 273 28.73 -15.69 -6.20
#